data_AF-A0A969AZY2-F1
#
_entry.id   AF-A0A969AZY2-F1
#
_cell.length_a   1.000
_cell.length_b   1.000
_cell.length_c   1.000
_cell.angle_alpha   90.00
_cell.angle_beta   90.00
_cell.angle_gamma   90.00
#
_symmetry.space_group_name_H-M   'P 1'
#
loop_
_entity.id
_entity.type
_entity.pdbx_description
1 polymer ?
#
loop_
_entity_poly.entity_id
_entity_poly.type
_entity_poly.pdbx_seq_one_letter_code
_entity_poly.pdbx_strand_id
1 'polypeptide(L)'
;MKFASNHRIRIFALIGIFLVSFTTAAIADVVIVKAKGTKANGVFAHFSVFANDQELGKKYTNCAFEEYSFNLPFPTEEIREVKIKFDNDLTLGEEDRNLFVCSITIGNLPTINTMKGTAKYFFQNGKEQEYHGMMGRNGTLVIDISAIRFCPDNVVLSSQAQINAFNYHCIKGSLTISGNDIVDLSPLAVLTSIKGPLNIKENPKLVAVSGMDALVEISFLSITNNPLLERIDGFNSMQKCGGIMVSGNERLKTIKCFHTPNL
;
A
#
# COMPACT_ATOMS: atom_id res chain seq x y z
N MET A 1 -42.99 -51.38 13.26
CA MET A 1 -42.78 -50.58 14.49
C MET A 1 -41.36 -50.83 14.98
N LYS A 2 -40.56 -49.75 15.06
CA LYS A 2 -39.34 -49.50 15.88
C LYS A 2 -38.21 -50.56 16.04
N PHE A 3 -37.00 -50.12 15.65
CA PHE A 3 -35.66 -50.16 16.33
C PHE A 3 -35.19 -51.45 17.05
N ALA A 4 -33.92 -51.87 17.11
CA ALA A 4 -32.60 -51.44 16.63
C ALA A 4 -31.61 -52.61 16.87
N SER A 5 -30.51 -52.70 16.14
CA SER A 5 -29.29 -53.37 16.63
C SER A 5 -28.04 -52.78 15.95
N ASN A 6 -27.10 -52.37 16.81
CA ASN A 6 -25.87 -51.65 16.53
C ASN A 6 -24.87 -52.47 15.70
N HIS A 7 -24.33 -51.90 14.62
CA HIS A 7 -22.97 -52.18 14.15
C HIS A 7 -22.22 -50.87 13.95
N ARG A 8 -21.30 -50.59 14.89
CA ARG A 8 -20.35 -49.47 14.80
C ARG A 8 -19.23 -49.85 13.84
N ILE A 9 -19.25 -49.33 12.62
CA ILE A 9 -18.09 -49.36 11.73
C ILE A 9 -17.22 -48.14 12.09
N ARG A 10 -16.07 -48.39 12.72
CA ARG A 10 -15.02 -47.38 12.91
C ARG A 10 -14.19 -47.34 11.64
N ILE A 11 -14.49 -46.39 10.75
CA ILE A 11 -13.58 -46.05 9.65
C ILE A 11 -12.50 -45.16 10.24
N PHE A 12 -11.29 -45.70 10.36
CA PHE A 12 -10.09 -44.86 10.52
C PHE A 12 -9.84 -44.18 9.18
N ALA A 13 -10.33 -42.95 9.02
CA ALA A 13 -9.80 -42.08 7.98
C ALA A 13 -8.37 -41.71 8.39
N LEU A 14 -7.38 -42.32 7.74
CA LEU A 14 -6.05 -41.73 7.67
C LEU A 14 -6.22 -40.37 7.01
N ILE A 15 -6.29 -39.30 7.81
CA ILE A 15 -6.05 -37.95 7.32
C ILE A 15 -4.53 -37.90 7.11
N GLY A 16 -4.10 -38.40 5.96
CA GLY A 16 -2.82 -37.98 5.39
C GLY A 16 -2.94 -36.49 5.15
N ILE A 17 -2.37 -35.69 6.06
CA ILE A 17 -2.11 -34.29 5.79
C ILE A 17 -1.08 -34.30 4.66
N PHE A 18 -1.58 -34.29 3.43
CA PHE A 18 -0.79 -33.92 2.29
C PHE A 18 -0.57 -32.41 2.45
N LEU A 19 0.52 -32.03 3.09
CA LEU A 19 1.09 -30.70 2.96
C LEU A 19 1.46 -30.54 1.49
N VAL A 20 0.49 -30.15 0.67
CA VAL A 20 0.79 -29.46 -0.56
C VAL A 20 1.37 -28.14 -0.11
N SER A 21 2.69 -28.11 0.04
CA SER A 21 3.44 -26.87 0.05
C SER A 21 3.21 -26.24 -1.32
N PHE A 22 2.20 -25.38 -1.42
CA PHE A 22 2.19 -24.39 -2.46
C PHE A 22 3.37 -23.47 -2.16
N THR A 23 4.52 -23.75 -2.77
CA THR A 23 5.43 -22.65 -3.06
C THR A 23 4.66 -21.81 -4.05
N THR A 24 3.96 -20.77 -3.57
CA THR A 24 3.77 -19.59 -4.40
C THR A 24 5.13 -19.33 -5.00
N ALA A 25 5.23 -19.33 -6.34
CA ALA A 25 6.44 -18.86 -6.98
C ALA A 25 6.76 -17.56 -6.27
N ALA A 26 7.87 -17.51 -5.54
CA ALA A 26 8.30 -16.29 -4.92
C ALA A 26 8.37 -15.31 -6.08
N ILE A 27 7.44 -14.34 -6.11
CA ILE A 27 7.61 -13.17 -6.96
C ILE A 27 9.03 -12.76 -6.63
N ALA A 28 9.91 -12.79 -7.65
CA ALA A 28 11.30 -12.41 -7.43
C ALA A 28 11.22 -11.08 -6.68
N ASP A 29 11.75 -11.05 -5.46
CA ASP A 29 11.72 -9.85 -4.65
C ASP A 29 12.53 -8.83 -5.47
N VAL A 30 11.82 -7.89 -6.09
CA VAL A 30 12.42 -6.88 -6.97
C VAL A 30 12.09 -5.50 -6.44
N VAL A 31 13.00 -4.58 -6.70
CA VAL A 31 12.70 -3.15 -6.67
C VAL A 31 12.40 -2.71 -8.09
N ILE A 32 11.23 -2.15 -8.31
CA ILE A 32 10.83 -1.55 -9.59
C ILE A 32 10.80 -0.03 -9.41
N VAL A 33 11.63 0.67 -10.16
CA VAL A 33 11.66 2.13 -10.19
C VAL A 33 10.95 2.60 -11.46
N LYS A 34 9.85 3.34 -11.34
CA LYS A 34 9.19 3.98 -12.47
C LYS A 34 9.78 5.36 -12.70
N ALA A 35 10.58 5.52 -13.74
CA ALA A 35 11.34 6.75 -13.97
C ALA A 35 11.44 7.13 -15.45
N LYS A 36 11.76 8.40 -15.71
CA LYS A 36 12.20 8.92 -17.00
C LYS A 36 13.38 9.87 -16.79
N GLY A 37 14.05 10.24 -17.88
CA GLY A 37 15.06 11.29 -17.84
C GLY A 37 15.10 12.15 -19.09
N THR A 38 15.73 13.32 -18.96
CA THR A 38 16.15 14.14 -20.11
C THR A 38 17.54 13.72 -20.57
N LYS A 39 17.86 14.06 -21.82
CA LYS A 39 19.20 13.87 -22.39
C LYS A 39 20.02 15.14 -22.27
N ALA A 40 21.33 14.97 -22.21
CA ALA A 40 22.30 15.98 -22.65
C ALA A 40 23.31 15.25 -23.54
N ASN A 41 23.58 15.81 -24.73
CA ASN A 41 24.50 15.23 -25.71
C ASN A 41 24.21 13.74 -26.02
N GLY A 42 22.93 13.42 -26.22
CA GLY A 42 22.48 12.07 -26.59
C GLY A 42 22.43 11.05 -25.45
N VAL A 43 22.95 11.35 -24.26
CA VAL A 43 22.97 10.44 -23.10
C VAL A 43 21.82 10.77 -22.16
N PHE A 44 21.02 9.78 -21.76
CA PHE A 44 19.94 9.95 -20.78
C PHE A 44 20.48 9.97 -19.34
N ALA A 45 19.64 10.38 -18.37
CA ALA A 45 19.98 10.30 -16.95
C ALA A 45 20.33 8.85 -16.56
N HIS A 46 21.46 8.68 -15.87
CA HIS A 46 21.95 7.43 -15.30
C HIS A 46 21.67 7.39 -13.80
N PHE A 47 21.37 6.23 -13.23
CA PHE A 47 21.15 6.10 -11.80
C PHE A 47 21.52 4.72 -11.27
N SER A 48 21.90 4.69 -10.00
CA SER A 48 22.09 3.47 -9.20
C SER A 48 20.95 3.30 -8.20
N VAL A 49 20.57 2.06 -7.91
CA VAL A 49 19.58 1.72 -6.87
C VAL A 49 20.26 0.93 -5.76
N PHE A 50 19.94 1.27 -4.51
CA PHE A 50 20.43 0.58 -3.32
C PHE A 50 19.25 0.22 -2.41
N ALA A 51 19.33 -0.93 -1.73
CA ALA A 51 18.45 -1.29 -0.63
C ALA A 51 19.32 -1.57 0.62
N ASN A 52 18.98 -0.97 1.76
CA ASN A 52 19.79 -1.07 2.99
C ASN A 52 21.30 -0.86 2.74
N ASP A 53 21.66 0.17 1.96
CA ASP A 53 23.03 0.50 1.53
C ASP A 53 23.72 -0.50 0.59
N GLN A 54 23.11 -1.65 0.27
CA GLN A 54 23.62 -2.57 -0.75
C GLN A 54 23.17 -2.15 -2.15
N GLU A 55 24.13 -1.98 -3.08
CA GLU A 55 23.82 -1.66 -4.48
C GLU A 55 23.16 -2.84 -5.19
N LEU A 56 21.99 -2.59 -5.80
CA LEU A 56 21.24 -3.58 -6.58
C LEU A 56 21.60 -3.53 -8.07
N GLY A 57 22.04 -2.37 -8.56
CA GLY A 57 22.49 -2.18 -9.94
C GLY A 57 22.29 -0.75 -10.45
N LYS A 58 22.58 -0.57 -11.75
CA LYS A 58 22.55 0.73 -12.43
C LYS A 58 21.78 0.66 -13.75
N LYS A 59 21.15 1.77 -14.14
CA LYS A 59 20.41 1.89 -15.42
C LYS A 59 20.54 3.30 -15.99
N TYR A 60 20.38 3.38 -17.31
CA TYR A 60 20.07 4.62 -18.01
C TYR A 60 18.56 4.71 -18.22
N THR A 61 18.02 5.92 -18.10
CA THR A 61 16.61 6.20 -18.36
C THR A 61 16.30 6.31 -19.85
N ASN A 62 15.01 6.46 -20.17
CA ASN A 62 14.48 6.88 -21.46
C ASN A 62 13.69 8.20 -21.33
N CYS A 63 13.17 8.73 -22.45
CA CYS A 63 12.38 9.97 -22.46
C CYS A 63 10.96 9.79 -21.92
N ALA A 64 10.45 8.55 -21.91
CA ALA A 64 9.16 8.18 -21.34
C ALA A 64 9.35 7.54 -19.96
N PHE A 65 8.28 7.54 -19.15
CA PHE A 65 8.27 6.83 -17.88
C PHE A 65 8.23 5.33 -18.14
N GLU A 66 9.31 4.65 -17.80
CA GLU A 66 9.48 3.21 -17.91
C GLU A 66 9.73 2.58 -16.54
N GLU A 67 9.53 1.26 -16.45
CA GLU A 67 9.80 0.48 -15.25
C GLU A 67 11.17 -0.17 -15.32
N TYR A 68 12.02 0.13 -14.34
CA TYR A 68 13.36 -0.41 -14.21
C TYR A 68 13.42 -1.38 -13.02
N SER A 69 13.60 -2.66 -13.31
CA SER A 69 13.62 -3.73 -12.30
C SER A 69 15.03 -4.08 -11.82
N PHE A 70 15.17 -4.28 -10.52
CA PHE A 70 16.41 -4.65 -9.84
C PHE A 70 16.12 -5.82 -8.88
N ASN A 71 16.90 -6.90 -8.97
CA ASN A 71 16.73 -8.05 -8.10
C ASN A 71 17.19 -7.74 -6.68
N LEU A 72 16.42 -8.14 -5.68
CA LEU A 72 16.82 -8.08 -4.29
C LEU A 72 17.63 -9.32 -3.92
N PRO A 73 18.81 -9.15 -3.29
CA PRO A 73 19.63 -10.27 -2.83
C PRO A 73 19.17 -10.83 -1.48
N PHE A 74 18.17 -10.23 -0.85
CA PHE A 74 17.60 -10.61 0.45
C PHE A 74 16.08 -10.39 0.44
N PRO A 75 15.33 -11.03 1.36
CA PRO A 75 13.88 -10.91 1.42
C PRO A 75 13.41 -9.46 1.52
N THR A 76 12.30 -9.16 0.86
CA THR A 76 11.68 -7.82 0.93
C THR A 76 11.55 -7.34 2.37
N GLU A 77 11.16 -8.22 3.32
CA GLU A 77 10.97 -7.91 4.74
C GLU A 77 12.18 -7.31 5.49
N GLU A 78 13.39 -7.46 4.97
CA GLU A 78 14.59 -6.89 5.57
C GLU A 78 14.83 -5.44 5.17
N ILE A 79 14.21 -4.96 4.08
CA ILE A 79 14.41 -3.59 3.57
C ILE A 79 13.81 -2.59 4.55
N ARG A 80 14.58 -1.57 4.90
CA ARG A 80 14.15 -0.40 5.68
C ARG A 80 14.20 0.87 4.85
N GLU A 81 15.07 0.90 3.85
CA GLU A 81 15.33 2.07 3.02
C GLU A 81 15.69 1.65 1.60
N VAL A 82 15.21 2.42 0.62
CA VAL A 82 15.69 2.36 -0.76
C VAL A 82 16.25 3.72 -1.18
N LYS A 83 17.43 3.71 -1.80
CA LYS A 83 18.11 4.90 -2.31
C LYS A 83 18.22 4.85 -3.83
N ILE A 84 17.88 5.94 -4.48
CA ILE A 84 18.13 6.15 -5.91
C ILE A 84 19.20 7.23 -6.01
N LYS A 85 20.40 6.85 -6.41
CA LYS A 85 21.52 7.78 -6.58
C LYS A 85 21.57 8.23 -8.03
N PHE A 86 21.42 9.53 -8.23
CA PHE A 86 21.55 10.18 -9.53
C PHE A 86 22.93 10.82 -9.64
N ASP A 87 23.69 10.41 -10.65
CA ASP A 87 24.93 11.03 -11.09
C ASP A 87 24.66 11.89 -12.34
N ASN A 88 24.23 13.14 -12.09
CA ASN A 88 24.35 14.21 -13.07
C ASN A 88 25.82 14.56 -13.36
N ASP A 89 26.50 13.67 -14.08
CA ASP A 89 27.92 13.75 -14.47
C ASP A 89 28.21 14.60 -15.73
N LEU A 90 27.24 15.38 -16.24
CA LEU A 90 27.37 16.11 -17.51
C LEU A 90 26.38 17.29 -17.58
N THR A 91 26.91 18.49 -17.75
CA THR A 91 26.15 19.70 -18.16
C THR A 91 26.81 20.26 -19.41
N LEU A 92 26.06 20.38 -20.51
CA LEU A 92 26.58 20.86 -21.80
C LEU A 92 25.66 21.97 -22.32
N GLY A 93 26.09 23.23 -22.15
CA GLY A 93 25.28 24.39 -22.56
C GLY A 93 23.99 24.52 -21.74
N GLU A 94 22.84 24.67 -22.42
CA GLU A 94 21.51 24.74 -21.78
C GLU A 94 20.86 23.35 -21.57
N GLU A 95 21.44 22.27 -22.10
CA GLU A 95 20.93 20.91 -21.90
C GLU A 95 21.40 20.33 -20.57
N ASP A 96 20.44 19.88 -19.76
CA ASP A 96 20.69 19.28 -18.46
C ASP A 96 20.01 17.91 -18.36
N ARG A 97 20.76 16.91 -17.87
CA ARG A 97 20.19 15.60 -17.57
C ARG A 97 19.51 15.68 -16.23
N ASN A 98 18.23 15.35 -16.25
CA ASN A 98 17.36 15.35 -15.10
C ASN A 98 16.75 13.96 -14.95
N LEU A 99 16.70 13.47 -13.71
CA LEU A 99 16.02 12.23 -13.36
C LEU A 99 14.66 12.53 -12.73
N PHE A 100 13.61 11.90 -13.25
CA PHE A 100 12.25 12.00 -12.73
C PHE A 100 11.83 10.61 -12.29
N VAL A 101 11.60 10.43 -10.99
CA VAL A 101 11.13 9.18 -10.37
C VAL A 101 9.69 9.40 -9.97
N CYS A 102 8.76 8.64 -10.54
CA CYS A 102 7.32 8.77 -10.28
C CYS A 102 6.88 7.87 -9.13
N SER A 103 7.39 6.64 -9.11
CA SER A 103 7.03 5.68 -8.08
C SER A 103 8.09 4.60 -7.90
N ILE A 104 8.02 3.91 -6.78
CA ILE A 104 8.81 2.72 -6.50
C ILE A 104 7.93 1.60 -5.95
N THR A 105 8.16 0.38 -6.40
CA THR A 105 7.51 -0.84 -5.90
C THR A 105 8.60 -1.77 -5.37
N ILE A 106 8.37 -2.40 -4.23
CA ILE A 106 9.37 -3.23 -3.53
C ILE A 106 8.71 -4.56 -3.16
N GLY A 107 9.01 -5.61 -3.92
CA GLY A 107 8.32 -6.89 -3.80
C GLY A 107 6.80 -6.70 -3.85
N ASN A 108 6.13 -7.15 -2.78
CA ASN A 108 4.67 -7.06 -2.63
C ASN A 108 4.21 -5.83 -1.82
N LEU A 109 5.12 -4.90 -1.48
CA LEU A 109 4.72 -3.67 -0.82
C LEU A 109 3.89 -2.78 -1.75
N PRO A 110 2.93 -2.00 -1.21
CA PRO A 110 2.21 -1.00 -1.98
C PRO A 110 3.17 -0.05 -2.71
N THR A 111 2.82 0.29 -3.96
CA THR A 111 3.61 1.22 -4.76
C THR A 111 3.65 2.59 -4.07
N ILE A 112 4.86 3.07 -3.86
CA ILE A 112 5.16 4.35 -3.22
C ILE A 112 5.18 5.41 -4.30
N ASN A 113 4.26 6.37 -4.24
CA ASN A 113 4.33 7.58 -5.05
C ASN A 113 5.33 8.56 -4.41
N THR A 114 6.44 8.81 -5.09
CA THR A 114 7.54 9.65 -4.59
C THR A 114 7.17 11.13 -4.52
N MET A 115 6.10 11.57 -5.20
CA MET A 115 5.65 12.97 -5.18
C MET A 115 4.73 13.33 -4.00
N LYS A 116 4.34 12.35 -3.15
CA LYS A 116 3.47 12.58 -1.98
C LYS A 116 4.26 12.87 -0.68
N GLY A 117 5.44 13.48 -0.78
CA GLY A 117 6.29 13.82 0.38
C GLY A 117 6.94 12.62 1.07
N THR A 118 6.88 11.43 0.47
CA THR A 118 7.45 10.18 1.00
C THR A 118 8.95 10.05 0.72
N ALA A 119 9.47 10.84 -0.21
CA ALA A 119 10.86 10.80 -0.63
C ALA A 119 11.59 12.11 -0.31
N LYS A 120 12.81 11.97 0.20
CA LYS A 120 13.71 13.08 0.52
C LYS A 120 14.88 13.09 -0.44
N TYR A 121 15.17 14.22 -1.05
CA TYR A 121 16.28 14.37 -1.97
C TYR A 121 17.47 15.04 -1.28
N PHE A 122 18.56 14.30 -1.16
CA PHE A 122 19.82 14.78 -0.58
C PHE A 122 20.81 15.10 -1.69
N PHE A 123 21.31 16.33 -1.72
CA PHE A 123 22.43 16.69 -2.57
C PHE A 123 23.73 16.04 -2.11
N GLN A 124 24.76 15.98 -2.96
CA GLN A 124 26.08 15.45 -2.60
C GLN A 124 26.71 16.10 -1.35
N ASN A 125 26.38 17.35 -1.05
CA ASN A 125 26.85 18.06 0.14
C ASN A 125 26.03 17.73 1.42
N GLY A 126 25.08 16.79 1.33
CA GLY A 126 24.22 16.38 2.44
C GLY A 126 23.01 17.28 2.70
N LYS A 127 22.84 18.39 1.96
CA LYS A 127 21.66 19.25 2.13
C LYS A 127 20.40 18.53 1.66
N GLU A 128 19.41 18.44 2.54
CA GLU A 128 18.08 17.88 2.27
C GLU A 128 17.20 18.87 1.51
N GLN A 129 16.38 18.34 0.61
CA GLN A 129 15.26 19.01 -0.04
C GLN A 129 14.10 18.03 -0.17
N GLU A 130 12.86 18.53 -0.03
CA GLU A 130 11.67 17.76 -0.41
C GLU A 130 11.71 17.43 -1.91
N TYR A 131 11.31 16.21 -2.26
CA TYR A 131 11.29 15.80 -3.65
C TYR A 131 10.04 16.29 -4.38
N HIS A 132 10.24 17.18 -5.36
CA HIS A 132 9.16 17.73 -6.19
C HIS A 132 9.13 17.14 -7.60
N GLY A 133 9.44 15.85 -7.73
CA GLY A 133 9.33 15.12 -9.00
C GLY A 133 10.54 15.22 -9.94
N MET A 134 11.63 15.89 -9.54
CA MET A 134 12.84 16.04 -10.36
C MET A 134 14.11 16.06 -9.52
N MET A 135 15.12 15.30 -9.93
CA MET A 135 16.51 15.42 -9.48
C MET A 135 17.32 16.03 -10.63
N GLY A 136 17.68 17.31 -10.51
CA GLY A 136 18.50 18.01 -11.53
C GLY A 136 19.97 18.14 -11.16
N ARG A 137 20.40 17.59 -10.02
CA ARG A 137 21.78 17.64 -9.57
C ARG A 137 22.22 16.29 -9.05
N ASN A 138 23.52 16.12 -8.91
CA ASN A 138 24.07 14.96 -8.21
C ASN A 138 23.46 14.83 -6.81
N GLY A 139 22.98 13.65 -6.49
CA GLY A 139 22.46 13.37 -5.16
C GLY A 139 21.71 12.05 -5.07
N THR A 140 21.05 11.87 -3.94
CA THR A 140 20.38 10.62 -3.58
C THR A 140 18.95 10.93 -3.18
N LEU A 141 18.00 10.30 -3.87
CA LEU A 141 16.62 10.24 -3.43
C LEU A 141 16.51 9.08 -2.43
N VAL A 142 16.14 9.41 -1.20
CA VAL A 142 15.96 8.47 -0.09
C VAL A 142 14.47 8.24 0.10
N ILE A 143 14.08 6.97 0.06
CA ILE A 143 12.73 6.51 0.39
C ILE A 143 12.85 5.63 1.63
N ASP A 144 12.47 6.19 2.79
CA ASP A 144 12.32 5.43 4.03
C ASP A 144 11.02 4.65 3.97
N ILE A 145 11.12 3.32 4.01
CA ILE A 145 9.97 2.42 3.94
C ILE A 145 9.58 1.87 5.32
N SER A 146 10.24 2.32 6.39
CA SER A 146 9.94 1.92 7.76
C SER A 146 8.51 2.27 8.14
N ALA A 147 8.00 3.42 7.69
CA ALA A 147 6.61 3.82 7.90
C ALA A 147 5.61 2.92 7.16
N ILE A 148 6.00 2.40 5.99
CA ILE A 148 5.15 1.50 5.18
C ILE A 148 5.07 0.11 5.80
N ARG A 149 6.13 -0.32 6.48
CA ARG A 149 6.18 -1.60 7.20
C ARG A 149 5.57 -1.56 8.60
N PHE A 150 5.41 -0.38 9.17
CA PHE A 150 4.83 -0.26 10.49
C PHE A 150 3.31 -0.37 10.40
N CYS A 151 2.78 -1.54 10.72
CA CYS A 151 1.36 -1.69 11.01
C CYS A 151 1.14 -1.37 12.50
N PRO A 152 0.49 -0.24 12.86
CA PRO A 152 0.13 0.02 14.26
C PRO A 152 -0.81 -1.05 14.81
N ASP A 153 -0.89 -1.16 16.14
CA ASP A 153 -1.88 -2.00 16.82
C ASP A 153 -3.30 -1.43 16.62
N ASN A 154 -3.82 -0.66 17.57
CA ASN A 154 -5.12 -0.01 17.41
C ASN A 154 -4.96 1.44 16.95
N VAL A 155 -5.78 1.87 16.00
CA VAL A 155 -5.82 3.23 15.48
C VAL A 155 -7.19 3.85 15.74
N VAL A 156 -7.21 5.08 16.23
CA VAL A 156 -8.42 5.90 16.36
C VAL A 156 -8.23 7.18 15.57
N LEU A 157 -9.13 7.44 14.63
CA LEU A 157 -9.19 8.66 13.84
C LEU A 157 -10.48 9.40 14.22
N SER A 158 -10.33 10.57 14.82
CA SER A 158 -11.43 11.39 15.32
C SER A 158 -11.55 12.76 14.66
N SER A 159 -10.77 13.01 13.60
CA SER A 159 -10.87 14.21 12.79
C SER A 159 -10.49 13.98 11.33
N GLN A 160 -10.95 14.87 10.45
CA GLN A 160 -10.53 14.85 9.04
C GLN A 160 -9.01 15.08 8.90
N ALA A 161 -8.44 15.92 9.77
CA ALA A 161 -6.99 16.16 9.77
C ALA A 161 -6.18 14.89 10.04
N GLN A 162 -6.63 14.04 10.97
CA GLN A 162 -5.97 12.75 11.24
C GLN A 162 -6.13 11.76 10.08
N ILE A 163 -7.28 11.73 9.41
CA ILE A 163 -7.46 10.93 8.20
C ILE A 163 -6.52 11.42 7.09
N ASN A 164 -6.42 12.73 6.88
CA ASN A 164 -5.53 13.31 5.87
C ASN A 164 -4.05 13.02 6.15
N ALA A 165 -3.67 12.92 7.43
CA ALA A 165 -2.31 12.59 7.86
C ALA A 165 -2.02 11.08 7.91
N PHE A 166 -3.02 10.23 7.65
CA PHE A 166 -2.88 8.79 7.74
C PHE A 166 -1.95 8.26 6.64
N ASN A 167 -0.90 7.51 7.03
CA ASN A 167 0.12 7.01 6.11
C ASN A 167 0.45 5.51 6.25
N TYR A 168 -0.32 4.77 7.05
CA TYR A 168 -0.09 3.33 7.25
C TYR A 168 -0.75 2.53 6.13
N HIS A 169 -0.13 1.41 5.73
CA HIS A 169 -0.72 0.51 4.73
C HIS A 169 -1.51 -0.65 5.35
N CYS A 170 -1.32 -0.88 6.64
CA CYS A 170 -1.90 -2.00 7.36
C CYS A 170 -2.11 -1.63 8.83
N ILE A 171 -3.00 -2.36 9.51
CA ILE A 171 -3.25 -2.22 10.95
C ILE A 171 -3.33 -3.63 11.57
N LYS A 172 -2.56 -3.89 12.63
CA LYS A 172 -2.53 -5.18 13.35
C LYS A 172 -3.73 -5.36 14.29
N GLY A 173 -4.29 -4.27 14.80
CA GLY A 173 -5.47 -4.25 15.64
C GLY A 173 -6.67 -3.66 14.90
N SER A 174 -7.45 -2.87 15.63
CA SER A 174 -8.67 -2.24 15.15
C SER A 174 -8.43 -0.85 14.56
N LEU A 175 -9.27 -0.47 13.60
CA LEU A 175 -9.40 0.92 13.15
C LEU A 175 -10.76 1.44 13.60
N THR A 176 -10.77 2.51 14.39
CA THR A 176 -12.00 3.22 14.76
C THR A 176 -12.00 4.62 14.16
N ILE A 177 -13.05 4.95 13.42
CA ILE A 177 -13.25 6.25 12.76
C ILE A 177 -14.52 6.87 13.37
N SER A 178 -14.35 7.95 14.12
CA SER A 178 -15.44 8.61 14.85
C SER A 178 -15.11 10.07 15.16
N GLY A 179 -15.69 10.99 14.40
CA GLY A 179 -15.41 12.42 14.50
C GLY A 179 -16.50 13.32 13.89
N ASN A 180 -16.61 14.53 14.42
CA ASN A 180 -17.67 15.49 14.07
C ASN A 180 -17.43 16.25 12.75
N ASP A 181 -16.22 16.23 12.23
CA ASP A 181 -15.77 16.94 11.03
C ASP A 181 -15.40 16.01 9.86
N ILE A 182 -15.51 14.69 10.04
CA ILE A 182 -15.12 13.69 9.03
C ILE A 182 -16.14 13.69 7.89
N VAL A 183 -15.64 13.94 6.68
CA VAL A 183 -16.42 14.02 5.43
C VAL A 183 -15.87 13.12 4.32
N ASP A 184 -14.58 12.80 4.37
CA ASP A 184 -13.87 12.08 3.32
C ASP A 184 -12.93 11.01 3.90
N LEU A 185 -13.10 9.77 3.43
CA LEU A 185 -12.26 8.62 3.79
C LEU A 185 -11.27 8.25 2.68
N SER A 186 -11.28 8.97 1.54
CA SER A 186 -10.39 8.69 0.40
C SER A 186 -8.88 8.70 0.72
N PRO A 187 -8.37 9.47 1.72
CA PRO A 187 -6.96 9.36 2.12
C PRO A 187 -6.58 7.97 2.65
N LEU A 188 -7.55 7.16 3.09
CA LEU A 188 -7.34 5.79 3.57
C LEU A 188 -7.16 4.77 2.43
N ALA A 189 -7.14 5.19 1.16
CA ALA A 189 -6.94 4.33 -0.02
C ALA A 189 -5.63 3.53 -0.02
N VAL A 190 -4.69 3.91 0.85
CA VAL A 190 -3.42 3.22 1.06
C VAL A 190 -3.57 1.92 1.88
N LEU A 191 -4.68 1.74 2.62
CA LEU A 191 -4.91 0.57 3.47
C LEU A 191 -5.20 -0.69 2.65
N THR A 192 -4.45 -1.75 2.93
CA THR A 192 -4.62 -3.07 2.31
C THR A 192 -5.09 -4.14 3.29
N SER A 193 -4.84 -3.99 4.60
CA SER A 193 -5.28 -4.95 5.62
C SER A 193 -5.53 -4.32 6.99
N ILE A 194 -6.60 -4.76 7.66
CA ILE A 194 -6.86 -4.49 9.08
C ILE A 194 -7.12 -5.84 9.74
N LYS A 195 -6.24 -6.29 10.65
CA LYS A 195 -6.39 -7.61 11.27
C LYS A 195 -7.48 -7.65 12.34
N GLY A 196 -7.83 -6.50 12.92
CA GLY A 196 -8.97 -6.31 13.82
C GLY A 196 -10.22 -5.74 13.12
N PRO A 197 -11.22 -5.30 13.91
CA PRO A 197 -12.44 -4.71 13.38
C PRO A 197 -12.19 -3.31 12.80
N LEU A 198 -12.92 -2.99 11.73
CA LEU A 198 -13.09 -1.63 11.21
C LEU A 198 -14.42 -1.09 11.73
N ASN A 199 -14.36 -0.07 12.59
CA ASN A 199 -15.53 0.61 13.16
C ASN A 199 -15.64 2.03 12.60
N ILE A 200 -16.70 2.32 11.85
CA ILE A 200 -17.02 3.65 11.32
C ILE A 200 -18.30 4.12 12.01
N LYS A 201 -18.17 4.98 13.02
CA LYS A 201 -19.31 5.34 13.85
C LYS A 201 -19.38 6.81 14.23
N GLU A 202 -20.59 7.32 14.41
CA GLU A 202 -20.82 8.67 14.94
C GLU A 202 -20.13 9.76 14.10
N ASN A 203 -20.18 9.63 12.77
CA ASN A 203 -19.68 10.65 11.84
C ASN A 203 -20.87 11.40 11.22
N PRO A 204 -21.34 12.50 11.84
CA PRO A 204 -22.58 13.18 11.43
C PRO A 204 -22.52 13.83 10.05
N LYS A 205 -21.32 14.04 9.49
CA LYS A 205 -21.12 14.68 8.18
C LYS A 205 -20.72 13.70 7.07
N LEU A 206 -20.51 12.43 7.39
CA LEU A 206 -20.07 11.44 6.42
C LEU A 206 -21.23 11.02 5.51
N VAL A 207 -21.10 11.26 4.21
CA VAL A 207 -22.13 10.95 3.19
C VAL A 207 -21.87 9.61 2.49
N ALA A 208 -20.62 9.19 2.42
CA ALA A 208 -20.22 7.95 1.76
C ALA A 208 -19.08 7.26 2.50
N VAL A 209 -19.11 5.93 2.57
CA VAL A 209 -17.92 5.12 2.88
C VAL A 209 -17.32 4.67 1.55
N SER A 210 -16.33 5.43 1.09
CA SER A 210 -15.64 5.24 -0.19
C SER A 210 -14.12 5.33 -0.02
N GLY A 211 -13.36 4.81 -0.99
CA GLY A 211 -11.91 5.03 -1.08
C GLY A 211 -11.05 4.09 -0.25
N MET A 212 -11.56 2.96 0.24
CA MET A 212 -10.78 1.87 0.84
C MET A 212 -10.67 0.68 -0.12
N ASP A 213 -10.59 0.96 -1.43
CA ASP A 213 -10.75 -0.04 -2.49
C ASP A 213 -9.64 -1.08 -2.52
N ALA A 214 -8.47 -0.77 -1.95
CA ALA A 214 -7.33 -1.67 -1.82
C ALA A 214 -7.43 -2.62 -0.62
N LEU A 215 -8.42 -2.46 0.26
CA LEU A 215 -8.56 -3.25 1.48
C LEU A 215 -9.05 -4.67 1.15
N VAL A 216 -8.20 -5.67 1.44
CA VAL A 216 -8.43 -7.07 1.05
C VAL A 216 -9.04 -7.90 2.17
N GLU A 217 -8.62 -7.64 3.42
CA GLU A 217 -9.00 -8.43 4.59
C GLU A 217 -9.31 -7.54 5.79
N ILE A 218 -10.48 -7.80 6.40
CA ILE A 218 -10.88 -7.32 7.72
C ILE A 218 -11.52 -8.43 8.55
N SER A 219 -11.40 -8.38 9.88
CA SER A 219 -12.07 -9.38 10.72
C SER A 219 -13.56 -9.11 10.89
N PHE A 220 -13.96 -7.84 11.00
CA PHE A 220 -15.35 -7.43 11.13
C PHE A 220 -15.53 -5.98 10.67
N LEU A 221 -16.63 -5.70 9.97
CA LEU A 221 -17.03 -4.35 9.57
C LEU A 221 -18.23 -3.88 10.41
N SER A 222 -18.06 -2.78 11.13
CA SER A 222 -19.14 -2.13 11.89
C SER A 222 -19.32 -0.70 11.39
N ILE A 223 -20.48 -0.38 10.84
CA ILE A 223 -20.83 0.97 10.37
C ILE A 223 -22.11 1.41 11.07
N THR A 224 -21.99 2.29 12.08
CA THR A 224 -23.12 2.61 12.96
C THR A 224 -23.31 4.10 13.22
N ASN A 225 -24.56 4.56 13.34
CA ASN A 225 -24.87 5.94 13.77
C ASN A 225 -24.21 7.03 12.90
N ASN A 226 -24.22 6.88 11.57
CA ASN A 226 -23.78 7.92 10.63
C ASN A 226 -25.03 8.50 9.92
N PRO A 227 -25.68 9.53 10.48
CA PRO A 227 -27.03 9.96 10.07
C PRO A 227 -27.12 10.51 8.63
N LEU A 228 -26.01 11.01 8.07
CA LEU A 228 -25.95 11.49 6.69
C LEU A 228 -25.44 10.47 5.68
N LEU A 229 -25.08 9.26 6.11
CA LEU A 229 -24.51 8.24 5.24
C LEU A 229 -25.54 7.75 4.23
N GLU A 230 -25.29 7.99 2.95
CA GLU A 230 -26.18 7.59 1.84
C GLU A 230 -25.70 6.34 1.11
N ARG A 231 -24.39 6.07 1.11
CA ARG A 231 -23.82 4.94 0.37
C ARG A 231 -22.58 4.34 1.02
N ILE A 232 -22.38 3.06 0.77
CA ILE A 232 -21.14 2.33 1.07
C ILE A 232 -20.66 1.70 -0.23
N ASP A 233 -19.54 2.18 -0.78
CA ASP A 233 -19.05 1.83 -2.12
C ASP A 233 -17.51 1.80 -2.24
N GLY A 234 -16.80 1.61 -1.13
CA GLY A 234 -15.33 1.71 -1.07
C GLY A 234 -14.57 0.43 -0.74
N PHE A 235 -15.10 -0.77 -0.98
CA PHE A 235 -14.45 -2.04 -0.59
C PHE A 235 -14.28 -2.99 -1.78
N ASN A 236 -13.92 -2.46 -2.95
CA ASN A 236 -13.98 -3.22 -4.20
C ASN A 236 -13.03 -4.42 -4.29
N SER A 237 -11.91 -4.42 -3.56
CA SER A 237 -10.96 -5.55 -3.50
C SER A 237 -11.15 -6.47 -2.30
N MET A 238 -12.21 -6.29 -1.50
CA MET A 238 -12.44 -7.06 -0.28
C MET A 238 -12.67 -8.54 -0.60
N GLN A 239 -11.81 -9.41 -0.08
CA GLN A 239 -11.89 -10.86 -0.26
C GLN A 239 -12.35 -11.57 1.02
N LYS A 240 -12.03 -11.02 2.19
CA LYS A 240 -12.35 -11.64 3.48
C LYS A 240 -12.88 -10.61 4.48
N CYS A 241 -14.10 -10.86 4.95
CA CYS A 241 -14.76 -10.10 6.00
C CYS A 241 -15.49 -11.09 6.92
N GLY A 242 -15.08 -11.18 8.20
CA GLY A 242 -15.64 -12.19 9.13
C GLY A 242 -17.08 -11.90 9.59
N GLY A 243 -17.54 -10.67 9.44
CA GLY A 243 -18.93 -10.28 9.73
C GLY A 243 -19.16 -8.81 9.43
N ILE A 244 -20.43 -8.44 9.24
CA ILE A 244 -20.84 -7.07 8.90
C ILE A 244 -22.00 -6.68 9.79
N MET A 245 -21.91 -5.50 10.41
CA MET A 245 -23.00 -4.85 11.13
C MET A 245 -23.20 -3.43 10.61
N VAL A 246 -24.41 -3.14 10.18
CA VAL A 246 -24.82 -1.81 9.71
C VAL A 246 -26.11 -1.43 10.42
N SER A 247 -26.09 -0.38 11.24
CA SER A 247 -27.26 0.06 12.03
C SER A 247 -27.25 1.57 12.29
N GLY A 248 -28.40 2.20 12.48
CA GLY A 248 -28.46 3.65 12.77
C GLY A 248 -27.94 4.57 11.66
N ASN A 249 -27.94 4.12 10.40
CA ASN A 249 -27.57 4.94 9.23
C ASN A 249 -28.83 5.26 8.42
N GLU A 250 -29.65 6.19 8.93
CA GLU A 250 -31.04 6.41 8.47
C GLU A 250 -31.17 6.80 6.99
N ARG A 251 -30.13 7.40 6.39
CA ARG A 251 -30.13 7.83 4.99
C ARG A 251 -29.53 6.82 4.02
N LEU A 252 -29.10 5.65 4.50
CA LEU A 252 -28.37 4.68 3.68
C LEU A 252 -29.28 4.08 2.61
N LYS A 253 -28.91 4.28 1.34
CA LYS A 253 -29.68 3.80 0.17
C LYS A 253 -29.02 2.62 -0.51
N THR A 254 -27.68 2.56 -0.51
CA THR A 254 -26.94 1.59 -1.33
C THR A 254 -25.71 1.02 -0.64
N ILE A 255 -25.49 -0.28 -0.79
CA ILE A 255 -24.32 -1.02 -0.32
C ILE A 255 -23.73 -1.77 -1.52
N LYS A 256 -22.51 -1.40 -1.92
CA LYS A 256 -21.73 -1.99 -3.02
C LYS A 256 -20.34 -2.33 -2.49
N CYS A 257 -20.23 -3.41 -1.72
CA CYS A 257 -19.04 -3.64 -0.90
C CYS A 257 -18.34 -4.97 -1.15
N PHE A 258 -18.97 -5.90 -1.86
CA PHE A 258 -18.45 -7.24 -2.02
C PHE A 258 -18.67 -7.69 -3.47
N HIS A 259 -17.59 -7.70 -4.25
CA HIS A 259 -17.55 -8.61 -5.39
C HIS A 259 -17.51 -10.02 -4.79
N THR A 260 -18.51 -10.85 -5.07
CA THR A 260 -18.41 -12.29 -4.84
C THR A 260 -17.78 -12.91 -6.09
N PRO A 261 -16.49 -13.29 -6.10
CA PRO A 261 -15.99 -14.16 -7.14
C PRO A 261 -16.43 -15.58 -6.76
N ASN A 262 -17.50 -16.05 -7.41
CA ASN A 262 -18.01 -17.43 -7.39
C ASN A 262 -18.68 -17.89 -6.07
N LEU A 263 -20.02 -17.82 -6.08
CA LEU A 263 -20.87 -18.93 -5.61
C LEU A 263 -21.34 -19.70 -6.85
#